data_AF-A0A2M9J7Q6-F1
#
_entry.id   AF-A0A2M9J7Q6-F1
#
_cell.length_a   1.000
_cell.length_b   1.000
_cell.length_c   1.000
_cell.angle_alpha   90.00
_cell.angle_beta   90.00
_cell.angle_gamma   90.00
#
_symmetry.space_group_name_H-M   'P 1'
#
loop_
_entity.id
_entity.type
_entity.pdbx_description
1 polymer ?
#
loop_
_entity_poly.entity_id
_entity_poly.type
_entity_poly.pdbx_seq_one_letter_code
_entity_poly.pdbx_strand_id
1 'polypeptide(L)'
;MRSRGAVAAATVVLAAIVPGADVALGDQRTSAELGYTCAFPAGPHPVKVQVAARFPARAATGAAILPAEVTTSVTLPDAAVAELTKLRAATTGATTRLTTEVAQNGAAARALWLGTAPSVPLTSPGGAVFRSTGDVPTITANSPGDLTVTAAGLTLEFRPVTTEGGATDPATLSVPCTPAPGAKALLATVPIGAASSSPPPSPTPGTSATGSAAPGASHSTPESAPRIAPPKAQAAPAATAPKCQGDTANPLALAAYTTGYSNVTKMGGASLIPVFCAKVVQGPNQLKRIEVRPGVFELHLLQNSVGRLDYRGRAQTPPGPATFLTFGFMPTTATMTLEAKEPLSIESDLNNTAGHGETYIRASLVLRISDVRVNGTPLDVGPNCRTTGPVYSTDPDPARNTKDHMVLLGELKKGADTVWRGYSLSRGGPLDGSVTIPPFTGCGVGEDLSPLFTASVSGPANTVKQNQGAPCASGIEDDPAQLCTADKQPTTIPTPLR
;
A
#
# COMPACT_ATOMS: atom_id res chain seq x y z
N MET A 1 16.64 51.27 68.60
CA MET A 1 16.61 50.07 67.74
C MET A 1 15.95 50.43 66.41
N ARG A 2 16.59 49.99 65.31
CA ARG A 2 16.17 50.01 63.90
C ARG A 2 16.24 51.33 63.12
N SER A 3 17.28 51.35 62.29
CA SER A 3 17.66 52.25 61.21
C SER A 3 16.80 52.09 59.95
N ARG A 4 16.70 53.19 59.20
CA ARG A 4 16.22 53.27 57.81
C ARG A 4 17.20 52.58 56.86
N GLY A 5 16.68 51.96 55.79
CA GLY A 5 17.45 51.43 54.66
C GLY A 5 16.58 51.44 53.40
N ALA A 6 17.16 51.92 52.29
CA ALA A 6 16.49 52.38 51.08
C ALA A 6 16.73 51.42 49.90
N VAL A 7 15.82 51.49 48.91
CA VAL A 7 16.01 51.31 47.45
C VAL A 7 16.63 50.01 46.92
N ALA A 8 15.89 49.32 46.04
CA ALA A 8 16.31 49.02 44.65
C ALA A 8 15.25 48.16 43.94
N ALA A 9 14.53 48.75 42.99
CA ALA A 9 13.77 48.02 42.00
C ALA A 9 14.76 47.47 40.96
N ALA A 10 14.97 46.15 40.96
CA ALA A 10 15.76 45.46 39.94
C ALA A 10 14.80 44.82 38.93
N THR A 11 14.66 45.46 37.78
CA THR A 11 14.07 44.90 36.55
C THR A 11 14.98 43.81 36.02
N VAL A 12 14.59 42.55 36.20
CA VAL A 12 15.23 41.42 35.52
C VAL A 12 14.64 41.31 34.12
N VAL A 13 15.40 41.75 33.12
CA VAL A 13 15.18 41.43 31.72
C VAL A 13 15.58 39.96 31.51
N LEU A 14 14.60 39.05 31.60
CA LEU A 14 14.76 37.69 31.11
C LEU A 14 14.52 37.70 29.60
N ALA A 15 15.62 37.73 28.84
CA ALA A 15 15.61 37.48 27.41
C ALA A 15 14.97 36.11 27.16
N ALA A 16 13.86 36.10 26.42
CA ALA A 16 13.24 34.88 25.92
C ALA A 16 14.22 34.19 24.97
N ILE A 17 14.78 33.06 25.40
CA ILE A 17 15.42 32.10 24.51
C ILE A 17 14.29 31.48 23.69
N VAL A 18 14.09 31.98 22.47
CA VAL A 18 13.28 31.32 21.45
C VAL A 18 14.11 30.13 20.95
N PRO A 19 13.65 28.88 21.10
CA PRO A 19 14.22 27.79 20.32
C PRO A 19 13.97 28.09 18.86
N GLY A 20 15.04 28.22 18.07
CA GLY A 20 14.97 28.35 16.62
C GLY A 20 14.33 27.10 16.02
N ALA A 21 13.01 27.15 15.86
CA ALA A 21 12.34 26.45 14.79
C ALA A 21 12.42 27.37 13.56
N ASP A 22 13.05 26.92 12.49
CA ASP A 22 12.67 27.40 11.16
C ASP A 22 11.21 26.95 10.94
N VAL A 23 10.28 27.80 11.40
CA VAL A 23 8.85 27.63 11.20
C VAL A 23 8.59 27.90 9.73
N ALA A 24 8.21 26.87 8.99
CA ALA A 24 7.55 27.05 7.71
C ALA A 24 6.36 28.01 7.90
N LEU A 25 6.38 29.13 7.15
CA LEU A 25 5.38 30.17 7.18
C LEU A 25 4.01 29.64 6.70
N GLY A 26 3.15 29.24 7.64
CA GLY A 26 1.70 29.09 7.50
C GLY A 26 1.18 27.97 6.59
N ASP A 27 0.12 27.29 7.02
CA ASP A 27 -0.65 26.35 6.20
C ASP A 27 -1.99 26.97 5.78
N GLN A 28 -2.41 26.73 4.54
CA GLN A 28 -3.77 27.01 4.06
C GLN A 28 -4.61 25.73 4.13
N ARG A 29 -5.72 25.76 4.88
CA ARG A 29 -6.72 24.70 4.87
C ARG A 29 -7.75 25.00 3.79
N THR A 30 -7.94 24.07 2.86
CA THR A 30 -8.96 24.14 1.83
C THR A 30 -10.09 23.15 2.10
N SER A 31 -11.30 23.53 1.68
CA SER A 31 -12.47 22.67 1.63
C SER A 31 -13.32 23.11 0.45
N ALA A 32 -13.30 22.32 -0.63
CA ALA A 32 -14.09 22.58 -1.83
C ALA A 32 -15.27 21.61 -1.92
N GLU A 33 -16.48 22.14 -2.12
CA GLU A 33 -17.65 21.34 -2.46
C GLU A 33 -17.80 21.30 -3.99
N LEU A 34 -17.82 20.08 -4.53
CA LEU A 34 -17.78 19.78 -5.95
C LEU A 34 -18.99 18.94 -6.33
N GLY A 35 -19.68 19.35 -7.40
CA GLY A 35 -20.69 18.53 -8.04
C GLY A 35 -20.05 17.58 -9.04
N TYR A 36 -20.37 16.29 -8.95
CA TYR A 36 -20.00 15.27 -9.92
C TYR A 36 -21.24 14.62 -10.52
N THR A 37 -21.13 14.15 -11.76
CA THR A 37 -22.09 13.25 -12.38
C THR A 37 -21.47 11.87 -12.47
N CYS A 38 -22.02 10.90 -11.77
CA CYS A 38 -21.49 9.54 -11.65
C CYS A 38 -22.34 8.56 -12.46
N ALA A 39 -21.71 7.75 -13.31
CA ALA A 39 -22.39 6.83 -14.21
C ALA A 39 -22.70 5.49 -13.53
N PHE A 40 -23.86 5.41 -12.84
CA PHE A 40 -24.36 4.16 -12.29
C PHE A 40 -24.99 3.29 -13.39
N PRO A 41 -25.15 1.96 -13.16
CA PRO A 41 -25.70 1.05 -14.17
C PRO A 41 -27.06 1.46 -14.76
N ALA A 42 -27.97 2.01 -13.95
CA ALA A 42 -29.27 2.47 -14.43
C ALA A 42 -29.28 3.90 -15.01
N GLY A 43 -28.17 4.64 -14.89
CA GLY A 43 -28.05 5.99 -15.41
C GLY A 43 -27.16 6.91 -14.58
N PRO A 44 -26.87 8.11 -15.11
CA PRO A 44 -26.06 9.10 -14.40
C PRO A 44 -26.81 9.70 -13.21
N HIS A 45 -26.13 9.81 -12.06
CA HIS A 45 -26.65 10.48 -10.87
C HIS A 45 -25.74 11.62 -10.40
N PRO A 46 -26.31 12.75 -9.95
CA PRO A 46 -25.53 13.82 -9.35
C PRO A 46 -25.05 13.40 -7.96
N VAL A 47 -23.75 13.55 -7.70
CA VAL A 47 -23.09 13.19 -6.45
C VAL A 47 -22.36 14.42 -5.93
N LYS A 48 -22.57 14.75 -4.64
CA LYS A 48 -21.83 15.84 -3.99
C LYS A 48 -20.54 15.29 -3.41
N VAL A 49 -19.43 15.95 -3.70
CA VAL A 49 -18.10 15.57 -3.24
C VAL A 49 -17.46 16.75 -2.55
N GLN A 50 -17.15 16.61 -1.27
CA GLN A 50 -16.35 17.60 -0.54
C GLN A 50 -14.91 17.11 -0.46
N VAL A 51 -13.97 17.89 -0.98
CA VAL A 51 -12.54 17.61 -0.87
C VAL A 51 -11.93 18.63 0.08
N ALA A 52 -11.36 18.17 1.19
CA ALA A 52 -10.63 19.02 2.12
C ALA A 52 -9.20 18.54 2.29
N ALA A 53 -8.27 19.48 2.36
CA ALA A 53 -6.83 19.22 2.49
C ALA A 53 -6.13 20.45 3.08
N ARG A 54 -4.90 20.27 3.56
CA ARG A 54 -4.00 21.35 3.98
C ARG A 54 -2.83 21.42 3.03
N PHE A 55 -2.58 22.61 2.50
CA PHE A 55 -1.44 22.92 1.64
C PHE A 55 -0.54 23.96 2.34
N PRO A 56 0.76 24.03 2.02
CA PRO A 56 1.58 25.13 2.48
C PRO A 56 1.07 26.45 1.89
N ALA A 57 1.20 27.55 2.64
CA ALA A 57 0.82 28.87 2.14
C ALA A 57 1.76 29.38 1.05
N ARG A 58 3.03 28.93 1.03
CA ARG A 58 4.05 29.18 0.00
C ARG A 58 5.06 28.03 -0.02
N ALA A 59 5.74 27.82 -1.14
CA ALA A 59 6.86 26.88 -1.22
C ALA A 59 8.02 27.46 -2.04
N ALA A 60 9.23 26.91 -1.89
CA ALA A 60 10.36 27.26 -2.74
C ALA A 60 10.40 26.35 -3.97
N THR A 61 11.01 26.83 -5.06
CA THR A 61 11.30 25.98 -6.22
C THR A 61 12.15 24.78 -5.80
N GLY A 62 11.79 23.59 -6.26
CA GLY A 62 12.43 22.32 -5.86
C GLY A 62 11.96 21.76 -4.51
N ALA A 63 11.18 22.50 -3.72
CA ALA A 63 10.64 21.99 -2.46
C ALA A 63 9.52 20.96 -2.70
N ALA A 64 9.48 19.95 -1.83
CA ALA A 64 8.41 18.95 -1.82
C ALA A 64 7.16 19.53 -1.14
N ILE A 65 6.05 19.54 -1.87
CA ILE A 65 4.72 19.94 -1.40
C ILE A 65 3.91 18.66 -1.18
N LEU A 66 3.59 18.36 0.08
CA LEU A 66 2.76 17.22 0.45
C LEU A 66 1.44 17.74 1.06
N PRO A 67 0.29 17.56 0.39
CA PRO A 67 -0.99 17.93 0.99
C PRO A 67 -1.26 17.05 2.23
N ALA A 68 -1.60 17.67 3.34
CA ALA A 68 -1.91 17.01 4.61
C ALA A 68 -3.42 16.98 4.89
N GLU A 69 -3.86 16.15 5.83
CA GLU A 69 -5.28 16.05 6.24
C GLU A 69 -6.26 15.86 5.07
N VAL A 70 -5.86 15.10 4.04
CA VAL A 70 -6.68 14.91 2.84
C VAL A 70 -7.88 14.03 3.17
N THR A 71 -9.07 14.58 2.94
CA THR A 71 -10.36 13.90 3.09
C THR A 71 -11.20 14.12 1.84
N THR A 72 -11.87 13.07 1.39
CA THR A 72 -12.87 13.13 0.33
C THR A 72 -14.18 12.60 0.88
N SER A 73 -15.18 13.47 1.04
CA SER A 73 -16.51 13.08 1.53
C SER A 73 -17.48 13.05 0.37
N VAL A 74 -17.99 11.86 0.05
CA VAL A 74 -18.91 11.61 -1.07
C VAL A 74 -20.31 11.40 -0.52
N THR A 75 -21.26 12.21 -0.96
CA THR A 75 -22.68 12.09 -0.58
C THR A 75 -23.48 11.57 -1.77
N LEU A 76 -23.97 10.34 -1.66
CA LEU A 76 -24.84 9.73 -2.65
C LEU A 76 -26.29 10.15 -2.43
N PRO A 77 -27.02 10.56 -3.48
CA PRO A 77 -28.46 10.80 -3.41
C PRO A 77 -29.22 9.49 -3.24
N ASP A 78 -30.48 9.57 -2.80
CA ASP A 78 -31.36 8.40 -2.64
C ASP A 78 -31.46 7.54 -3.91
N ALA A 79 -31.48 8.16 -5.09
CA ALA A 79 -31.51 7.45 -6.37
C ALA A 79 -30.26 6.56 -6.58
N ALA A 80 -29.07 7.04 -6.20
CA ALA A 80 -27.84 6.25 -6.29
C ALA A 80 -27.77 5.15 -5.21
N VAL A 81 -28.32 5.42 -4.01
CA VAL A 81 -28.46 4.39 -2.96
C VAL A 81 -29.46 3.31 -3.39
N ALA A 82 -30.52 3.67 -4.11
CA ALA A 82 -31.48 2.72 -4.68
C ALA A 82 -30.80 1.75 -5.65
N GLU A 83 -29.82 2.20 -6.44
CA GLU A 83 -29.04 1.32 -7.34
C GLU A 83 -28.25 0.26 -6.58
N LEU A 84 -27.61 0.64 -5.46
CA LEU A 84 -26.86 -0.30 -4.62
C LEU A 84 -27.79 -1.29 -3.90
N THR A 85 -28.91 -0.81 -3.38
CA THR A 85 -29.88 -1.66 -2.67
C THR A 85 -30.65 -2.61 -3.61
N LYS A 86 -30.81 -2.27 -4.90
CA LYS A 86 -31.30 -3.21 -5.93
C LYS A 86 -30.40 -4.44 -6.07
N LEU A 87 -29.10 -4.32 -5.80
CA LEU A 87 -28.15 -5.45 -5.74
C LEU A 87 -28.27 -6.26 -4.43
N ARG A 88 -29.28 -5.98 -3.60
CA ARG A 88 -29.47 -6.56 -2.26
C ARG A 88 -28.40 -6.13 -1.24
N ALA A 89 -27.69 -5.03 -1.50
CA ALA A 89 -26.71 -4.48 -0.58
C ALA A 89 -27.41 -3.83 0.63
N ALA A 90 -26.99 -4.22 1.84
CA ALA A 90 -27.39 -3.62 3.11
C ALA A 90 -26.36 -2.61 3.62
N THR A 91 -25.07 -2.87 3.36
CA THR A 91 -23.97 -1.95 3.66
C THR A 91 -23.01 -1.94 2.48
N THR A 92 -22.18 -0.90 2.37
CA THR A 92 -21.08 -0.90 1.41
C THR A 92 -19.96 -0.01 1.89
N GLY A 93 -18.72 -0.39 1.63
CA GLY A 93 -17.56 0.51 1.70
C GLY A 93 -17.29 1.15 0.34
N ALA A 94 -16.44 2.18 0.31
CA ALA A 94 -16.08 2.84 -0.94
C ALA A 94 -14.58 3.15 -1.01
N THR A 95 -13.97 2.91 -2.16
CA THR A 95 -12.65 3.43 -2.51
C THR A 95 -12.83 4.58 -3.50
N THR A 96 -12.21 5.72 -3.20
CA THR A 96 -12.24 6.92 -4.05
C THR A 96 -10.91 7.07 -4.79
N ARG A 97 -10.96 7.18 -6.12
CA ARG A 97 -9.80 7.49 -6.97
C ARG A 97 -10.00 8.87 -7.58
N LEU A 98 -9.51 9.91 -6.90
CA LEU A 98 -9.62 11.29 -7.38
C LEU A 98 -8.38 11.67 -8.15
N THR A 99 -8.52 11.95 -9.44
CA THR A 99 -7.45 12.56 -10.23
C THR A 99 -7.46 14.06 -9.99
N THR A 100 -6.30 14.64 -9.68
CA THR A 100 -6.08 16.08 -9.61
C THR A 100 -5.11 16.52 -10.69
N GLU A 101 -5.38 17.65 -11.31
CA GLU A 101 -4.46 18.32 -12.21
C GLU A 101 -3.63 19.34 -11.40
N VAL A 102 -2.31 19.25 -11.56
CA VAL A 102 -1.36 20.18 -10.98
C VAL A 102 -0.77 21.00 -12.10
N ALA A 103 -1.09 22.29 -12.15
CA ALA A 103 -0.68 23.18 -13.23
C ALA A 103 0.22 24.30 -12.71
N GLN A 104 1.24 24.63 -13.50
CA GLN A 104 2.15 25.74 -13.23
C GLN A 104 2.65 26.31 -14.57
N ASN A 105 2.60 27.63 -14.74
CA ASN A 105 3.16 28.33 -15.90
C ASN A 105 2.71 27.76 -17.28
N GLY A 106 1.46 27.29 -17.38
CA GLY A 106 0.90 26.72 -18.62
C GLY A 106 1.23 25.24 -18.88
N ALA A 107 2.04 24.60 -18.03
CA ALA A 107 2.27 23.16 -18.04
C ALA A 107 1.45 22.47 -16.94
N ALA A 108 1.01 21.22 -17.18
CA ALA A 108 0.19 20.47 -16.24
C ALA A 108 0.65 19.01 -16.10
N ALA A 109 0.51 18.45 -14.90
CA ALA A 109 0.73 17.05 -14.57
C ALA A 109 -0.47 16.49 -13.80
N ARG A 110 -0.68 15.17 -13.85
CA ARG A 110 -1.77 14.51 -13.13
C ARG A 110 -1.26 13.79 -11.89
N ALA A 111 -1.99 13.96 -10.79
CA ALA A 111 -1.79 13.29 -9.53
C ALA A 111 -3.03 12.46 -9.20
N LEU A 112 -2.83 11.23 -8.69
CA LEU A 112 -3.93 10.36 -8.26
C LEU A 112 -3.99 10.33 -6.74
N TRP A 113 -5.12 10.74 -6.18
CA TRP A 113 -5.42 10.68 -4.76
C TRP A 113 -6.30 9.46 -4.50
N LEU A 114 -5.83 8.57 -3.64
CA LEU A 114 -6.54 7.34 -3.28
C LEU A 114 -7.08 7.49 -1.87
N GLY A 115 -8.37 7.19 -1.68
CA GLY A 115 -9.00 7.19 -0.36
C GLY A 115 -9.83 5.94 -0.14
N THR A 116 -9.93 5.49 1.10
CA THR A 116 -10.84 4.40 1.50
C THR A 116 -11.80 4.90 2.57
N ALA A 117 -13.09 4.59 2.41
CA ALA A 117 -14.14 4.83 3.37
C ALA A 117 -14.64 3.50 3.96
N PRO A 118 -14.91 3.44 5.28
CA PRO A 118 -15.46 2.25 5.91
C PRO A 118 -16.86 1.93 5.37
N SER A 119 -17.32 0.70 5.63
CA SER A 119 -18.67 0.31 5.29
C SER A 119 -19.71 1.12 6.06
N VAL A 120 -20.69 1.67 5.36
CA VAL A 120 -21.84 2.38 5.95
C VAL A 120 -23.15 1.68 5.59
N PRO A 121 -24.18 1.76 6.45
CA PRO A 121 -25.52 1.30 6.11
C PRO A 121 -26.11 2.03 4.91
N LEU A 122 -26.79 1.30 4.04
CA LEU A 122 -27.56 1.84 2.92
C LEU A 122 -29.03 1.95 3.35
N THR A 123 -29.40 3.11 3.88
CA THR A 123 -30.80 3.40 4.26
C THR A 123 -31.45 4.27 3.19
N SER A 124 -32.55 3.78 2.61
CA SER A 124 -33.42 4.59 1.75
C SER A 124 -34.79 4.73 2.44
N PRO A 125 -35.31 5.97 2.64
CA PRO A 125 -34.72 7.26 2.27
C PRO A 125 -33.64 7.72 3.27
N GLY A 126 -32.66 8.52 2.81
CA GLY A 126 -31.65 9.12 3.69
C GLY A 126 -30.27 9.39 3.07
N GLY A 127 -30.03 8.97 1.82
CA GLY A 127 -28.72 9.04 1.17
C GLY A 127 -27.64 8.21 1.89
N ALA A 128 -26.40 8.32 1.42
CA ALA A 128 -25.25 7.71 2.08
C ALA A 128 -24.04 8.63 1.98
N VAL A 129 -23.29 8.78 3.08
CA VAL A 129 -22.08 9.61 3.13
C VAL A 129 -20.87 8.74 3.37
N PHE A 130 -19.93 8.77 2.43
CA PHE A 130 -18.66 8.07 2.49
C PHE A 130 -17.55 9.07 2.72
N ARG A 131 -16.98 9.09 3.93
CA ARG A 131 -15.78 9.88 4.21
C ARG A 131 -14.56 8.99 4.02
N SER A 132 -13.80 9.24 2.96
CA SER A 132 -12.54 8.57 2.69
C SER A 132 -11.36 9.43 3.11
N THR A 133 -10.32 8.74 3.57
CA THR A 133 -8.97 9.28 3.80
C THR A 133 -7.99 8.41 3.05
N GLY A 134 -6.85 8.96 2.64
CA GLY A 134 -5.79 8.14 2.08
C GLY A 134 -4.64 8.92 1.45
N ASP A 135 -3.80 8.16 0.75
CA ASP A 135 -2.49 8.59 0.31
C ASP A 135 -2.58 9.59 -0.86
N VAL A 136 -1.83 10.69 -0.75
CA VAL A 136 -1.67 11.70 -1.81
C VAL A 136 -0.22 11.86 -2.25
N PRO A 137 0.05 12.03 -3.56
CA PRO A 137 1.38 12.17 -4.09
C PRO A 137 2.06 13.46 -3.62
N THR A 138 3.39 13.44 -3.57
CA THR A 138 4.19 14.64 -3.37
C THR A 138 4.32 15.40 -4.69
N ILE A 139 4.16 16.70 -4.61
CA ILE A 139 4.26 17.63 -5.74
C ILE A 139 5.58 18.39 -5.61
N THR A 140 6.36 18.50 -6.67
CA THR A 140 7.56 19.35 -6.71
C THR A 140 7.42 20.36 -7.83
N ALA A 141 7.46 21.64 -7.47
CA ALA A 141 7.46 22.73 -8.43
C ALA A 141 8.87 22.95 -8.98
N ASN A 142 9.02 22.98 -10.31
CA ASN A 142 10.32 23.08 -10.98
C ASN A 142 10.66 24.52 -11.40
N SER A 143 9.73 25.45 -11.24
CA SER A 143 9.93 26.87 -11.54
C SER A 143 9.22 27.77 -10.53
N PRO A 144 9.62 29.05 -10.40
CA PRO A 144 8.85 30.05 -9.68
C PRO A 144 7.50 30.33 -10.35
N GLY A 145 6.51 30.79 -9.58
CA GLY A 145 5.16 31.10 -10.07
C GLY A 145 4.07 30.31 -9.35
N ASP A 146 2.80 30.62 -9.63
CA ASP A 146 1.68 29.99 -8.94
C ASP A 146 1.47 28.55 -9.41
N LEU A 147 1.51 27.61 -8.45
CA LEU A 147 1.14 26.23 -8.66
C LEU A 147 -0.32 26.04 -8.23
N THR A 148 -1.17 25.60 -9.15
CA THR A 148 -2.59 25.33 -8.88
C THR A 148 -2.85 23.83 -8.82
N VAL A 149 -3.73 23.43 -7.91
CA VAL A 149 -4.21 22.05 -7.79
C VAL A 149 -5.72 22.05 -8.01
N THR A 150 -6.18 21.31 -9.02
CA THR A 150 -7.59 21.29 -9.44
C THR A 150 -8.09 19.85 -9.46
N ALA A 151 -9.26 19.59 -8.87
CA ALA A 151 -9.91 18.29 -8.94
C ALA A 151 -10.41 18.00 -10.37
N ALA A 152 -10.18 16.79 -10.87
CA ALA A 152 -10.55 16.34 -12.20
C ALA A 152 -11.45 15.09 -12.09
N GLY A 153 -11.14 14.01 -12.82
CA GLY A 153 -11.95 12.78 -12.82
C GLY A 153 -11.96 12.08 -11.46
N LEU A 154 -13.09 11.47 -11.11
CA LEU A 154 -13.26 10.66 -9.90
C LEU A 154 -13.75 9.26 -10.30
N THR A 155 -13.30 8.21 -9.63
CA THR A 155 -13.91 6.88 -9.72
C THR A 155 -14.22 6.37 -8.33
N LEU A 156 -15.44 5.88 -8.14
CA LEU A 156 -15.92 5.28 -6.91
C LEU A 156 -15.99 3.76 -7.09
N GLU A 157 -15.25 3.01 -6.29
CA GLU A 157 -15.33 1.55 -6.25
C GLU A 157 -16.06 1.14 -4.99
N PHE A 158 -17.27 0.59 -5.14
CA PHE A 158 -18.08 0.07 -4.04
C PHE A 158 -17.88 -1.43 -3.85
N ARG A 159 -17.97 -1.88 -2.60
CA ARG A 159 -17.96 -3.30 -2.20
C ARG A 159 -19.23 -3.61 -1.42
N PRO A 160 -20.34 -3.91 -2.11
CA PRO A 160 -21.63 -4.03 -1.47
C PRO A 160 -21.76 -5.38 -0.77
N VAL A 161 -22.37 -5.36 0.41
CA VAL A 161 -22.53 -6.54 1.28
C VAL A 161 -24.00 -6.68 1.65
N THR A 162 -24.53 -7.90 1.55
CA THR A 162 -25.92 -8.24 1.89
C THR A 162 -26.14 -8.23 3.40
N THR A 163 -27.40 -8.33 3.85
CA THR A 163 -27.74 -8.50 5.27
C THR A 163 -27.15 -9.78 5.88
N GLU A 164 -26.85 -10.77 5.05
CA GLU A 164 -26.29 -12.07 5.44
C GLU A 164 -24.74 -12.03 5.54
N GLY A 165 -24.12 -10.89 5.22
CA GLY A 165 -22.67 -10.69 5.29
C GLY A 165 -21.89 -11.15 4.06
N GLY A 166 -22.57 -11.67 3.04
CA GLY A 166 -21.97 -12.03 1.74
C GLY A 166 -21.83 -10.84 0.79
N ALA A 167 -20.90 -10.91 -0.15
CA ALA A 167 -20.82 -9.92 -1.23
C ALA A 167 -22.06 -10.01 -2.15
N THR A 168 -22.46 -8.90 -2.74
CA THR A 168 -23.50 -8.89 -3.79
C THR A 168 -22.99 -9.47 -5.11
N ASP A 169 -23.87 -9.65 -6.10
CA ASP A 169 -23.49 -9.88 -7.49
C ASP A 169 -23.82 -8.63 -8.33
N PRO A 170 -22.83 -7.90 -8.86
CA PRO A 170 -21.39 -8.15 -8.75
C PRO A 170 -20.83 -7.82 -7.36
N ALA A 171 -19.71 -8.47 -7.00
CA ALA A 171 -19.03 -8.27 -5.70
C ALA A 171 -18.37 -6.89 -5.55
N THR A 172 -18.13 -6.22 -6.69
CA THR A 172 -17.59 -4.87 -6.76
C THR A 172 -18.32 -4.07 -7.83
N LEU A 173 -18.65 -2.81 -7.54
CA LEU A 173 -19.25 -1.89 -8.49
C LEU A 173 -18.34 -0.68 -8.69
N SER A 174 -17.82 -0.49 -9.91
CA SER A 174 -17.00 0.67 -10.27
C SER A 174 -17.84 1.72 -11.00
N VAL A 175 -17.83 2.95 -10.48
CA VAL A 175 -18.65 4.06 -10.95
C VAL A 175 -17.74 5.23 -11.32
N PRO A 176 -17.49 5.48 -12.61
CA PRO A 176 -16.76 6.66 -13.05
C PRO A 176 -17.62 7.91 -12.89
N CYS A 177 -16.99 9.01 -12.49
CA CYS A 177 -17.62 10.29 -12.21
C CYS A 177 -16.87 11.43 -12.91
N THR A 178 -17.61 12.34 -13.55
CA THR A 178 -17.08 13.54 -14.18
C THR A 178 -17.53 14.79 -13.43
N PRO A 179 -16.68 15.83 -13.32
CA PRO A 179 -17.11 17.10 -12.73
C PRO A 179 -18.31 17.69 -13.48
N ALA A 180 -19.24 18.29 -12.74
CA ALA A 180 -20.37 18.98 -13.34
C ALA A 180 -19.91 20.17 -14.21
N PRO A 181 -20.59 20.49 -15.32
CA PRO A 181 -20.25 21.63 -16.17
C PRO A 181 -20.18 22.94 -15.37
N GLY A 182 -19.08 23.68 -15.51
CA GLY A 182 -18.88 24.95 -14.80
C GLY A 182 -18.49 24.83 -13.32
N ALA A 183 -18.24 23.62 -12.81
CA ALA A 183 -17.76 23.44 -11.44
C ALA A 183 -16.38 24.08 -11.24
N LYS A 184 -16.26 24.95 -10.23
CA LYS A 184 -14.97 25.50 -9.80
C LYS A 184 -14.23 24.45 -8.98
N ALA A 185 -13.44 23.62 -9.68
CA ALA A 185 -12.74 22.49 -9.06
C ALA A 185 -11.37 22.84 -8.45
N LEU A 186 -11.05 24.13 -8.31
CA LEU A 186 -9.79 24.59 -7.72
C LEU A 186 -9.74 24.22 -6.24
N LEU A 187 -8.73 23.44 -5.84
CA LEU A 187 -8.49 23.04 -4.46
C LEU A 187 -7.54 24.01 -3.76
N ALA A 188 -6.44 24.41 -4.41
CA ALA A 188 -5.46 25.33 -3.83
C ALA A 188 -4.63 26.05 -4.89
N THR A 189 -4.11 27.22 -4.49
CA THR A 189 -3.03 27.93 -5.19
C THR A 189 -1.87 28.07 -4.21
N VAL A 190 -0.69 27.55 -4.58
CA VAL A 190 0.54 27.63 -3.79
C VAL A 190 1.54 28.51 -4.55
N PRO A 191 1.83 29.73 -4.06
CA PRO A 191 2.86 30.58 -4.64
C PRO A 191 4.25 29.96 -4.47
N ILE A 192 4.99 29.79 -5.58
CA ILE A 192 6.33 29.23 -5.58
C ILE A 192 7.38 30.33 -5.74
N GLY A 193 8.23 30.50 -4.71
CA GLY A 193 9.37 31.43 -4.72
C GLY A 193 10.62 30.85 -5.38
N ALA A 194 11.58 31.71 -5.72
CA ALA A 194 12.89 31.29 -6.21
C ALA A 194 13.65 30.46 -5.16
N ALA A 195 14.47 29.50 -5.60
CA ALA A 195 15.30 28.71 -4.70
C ALA A 195 16.27 29.62 -3.93
N SER A 196 16.18 29.63 -2.59
CA SER A 196 17.15 30.34 -1.75
C SER A 196 18.50 29.62 -1.83
N SER A 197 19.41 30.17 -2.63
CA SER A 197 20.83 29.84 -2.54
C SER A 197 21.52 30.92 -1.71
N SER A 198 21.72 30.68 -0.41
CA SER A 198 22.70 31.42 0.39
C SER A 198 23.04 30.65 1.67
N PRO A 199 24.27 30.16 1.82
CA PRO A 199 24.89 30.00 3.13
C PRO A 199 25.21 31.40 3.72
N PRO A 200 25.29 31.57 5.04
CA PRO A 200 25.70 32.84 5.64
C PRO A 200 27.14 33.20 5.23
N PRO A 201 27.46 34.48 4.94
CA PRO A 201 28.79 34.87 4.50
C PRO A 201 29.78 34.78 5.66
N SER A 202 30.84 33.99 5.48
CA SER A 202 32.06 34.14 6.26
C SER A 202 33.02 35.08 5.50
N PRO A 203 33.67 36.05 6.18
CA PRO A 203 34.47 37.06 5.50
C PRO A 203 35.79 36.47 4.97
N THR A 204 36.08 36.75 3.71
CA THR A 204 37.36 36.44 3.04
C THR A 204 38.48 37.37 3.53
N PRO A 205 39.75 37.01 3.27
CA PRO A 205 40.44 37.79 2.23
C PRO A 205 41.32 36.97 1.26
N GLY A 206 41.15 37.29 -0.03
CA GLY A 206 42.22 37.42 -1.04
C GLY A 206 42.85 36.15 -1.65
N THR A 207 42.72 35.98 -2.97
CA THR A 207 43.81 36.22 -3.96
C THR A 207 43.34 35.79 -5.36
N SER A 208 43.65 36.63 -6.35
CA SER A 208 43.34 36.49 -7.77
C SER A 208 44.03 35.31 -8.45
N ALA A 209 43.35 34.65 -9.40
CA ALA A 209 43.99 34.07 -10.57
C ALA A 209 43.01 34.01 -11.76
N THR A 210 43.50 34.55 -12.87
CA THR A 210 42.94 34.65 -14.22
C THR A 210 42.81 33.30 -14.93
N GLY A 211 41.76 33.12 -15.74
CA GLY A 211 41.64 32.03 -16.71
C GLY A 211 40.40 32.18 -17.60
N SER A 212 40.62 32.49 -18.88
CA SER A 212 39.60 32.72 -19.93
C SER A 212 39.12 31.42 -20.61
N ALA A 213 37.84 31.47 -21.04
CA ALA A 213 37.22 30.88 -22.26
C ALA A 213 37.09 29.34 -22.36
N ALA A 214 36.01 28.72 -22.88
CA ALA A 214 34.69 29.14 -23.39
C ALA A 214 33.80 27.85 -23.52
N PRO A 215 32.73 27.77 -24.35
CA PRO A 215 31.37 27.51 -23.91
C PRO A 215 30.85 26.11 -24.25
N GLY A 216 30.26 25.42 -23.27
CA GLY A 216 29.47 24.20 -23.48
C GLY A 216 28.02 24.44 -23.08
N ALA A 217 27.25 25.08 -23.96
CA ALA A 217 25.81 25.19 -23.78
C ALA A 217 25.17 23.80 -23.98
N SER A 218 25.05 23.03 -22.90
CA SER A 218 24.01 22.00 -22.86
C SER A 218 22.67 22.73 -22.73
N HIS A 219 21.93 22.77 -23.82
CA HIS A 219 20.50 23.04 -23.78
C HIS A 219 19.81 21.88 -23.04
N SER A 220 19.79 21.93 -21.72
CA SER A 220 18.74 21.28 -20.94
C SER A 220 17.52 22.17 -21.10
N THR A 221 16.54 21.75 -21.91
CA THR A 221 15.19 22.28 -21.80
C THR A 221 14.76 22.15 -20.33
N PRO A 222 14.41 23.25 -19.63
CA PRO A 222 13.83 23.14 -18.30
C PRO A 222 12.58 22.27 -18.43
N GLU A 223 12.51 21.18 -17.66
CA GLU A 223 11.28 20.40 -17.55
C GLU A 223 10.25 21.27 -16.81
N SER A 224 9.47 22.05 -17.58
CA SER A 224 8.59 23.11 -17.04
C SER A 224 7.36 22.58 -16.28
N ALA A 225 7.02 21.30 -16.43
CA ALA A 225 5.88 20.70 -15.73
C ALA A 225 6.24 20.38 -14.27
N PRO A 226 5.32 20.55 -13.30
CA PRO A 226 5.51 20.06 -11.94
C PRO A 226 5.74 18.54 -11.92
N ARG A 227 6.74 18.10 -11.15
CA ARG A 227 6.99 16.66 -10.95
C ARG A 227 6.04 16.12 -9.90
N ILE A 228 5.33 15.04 -10.25
CA ILE A 228 4.48 14.29 -9.32
C ILE A 228 5.22 13.01 -8.92
N ALA A 229 5.59 12.92 -7.65
CA ALA A 229 6.08 11.68 -7.08
C ALA A 229 4.91 10.96 -6.39
N PRO A 230 4.72 9.64 -6.59
CA PRO A 230 3.67 8.89 -5.88
C PRO A 230 3.79 9.11 -4.37
N PRO A 231 2.68 8.95 -3.61
CA PRO A 231 2.71 9.17 -2.17
C PRO A 231 3.90 8.43 -1.59
N LYS A 232 4.74 9.16 -0.88
CA LYS A 232 5.69 8.53 0.02
C LYS A 232 4.79 7.94 1.11
N ALA A 233 4.35 6.69 0.91
CA ALA A 233 4.11 5.80 2.04
C ALA A 233 5.27 6.11 2.98
N GLN A 234 5.03 6.31 4.29
CA GLN A 234 6.12 6.24 5.24
C GLN A 234 6.90 5.01 4.83
N ALA A 235 8.02 5.26 4.17
CA ALA A 235 8.82 4.20 3.66
C ALA A 235 9.36 3.72 4.99
N ALA A 236 8.79 2.60 5.46
CA ALA A 236 9.65 1.60 6.03
C ALA A 236 10.88 1.63 5.12
N PRO A 237 12.04 2.10 5.64
CA PRO A 237 13.20 2.44 4.83
C PRO A 237 13.35 1.34 3.80
N ALA A 238 13.32 1.69 2.50
CA ALA A 238 13.13 0.74 1.40
C ALA A 238 13.85 -0.55 1.78
N ALA A 239 13.07 -1.54 2.23
CA ALA A 239 13.68 -2.72 2.83
C ALA A 239 14.48 -3.31 1.68
N THR A 240 15.81 -3.23 1.78
CA THR A 240 16.69 -3.67 0.70
C THR A 240 16.29 -5.11 0.45
N ALA A 241 15.77 -5.38 -0.76
CA ALA A 241 15.26 -6.70 -1.06
C ALA A 241 16.34 -7.72 -0.69
N PRO A 242 16.01 -8.76 0.09
CA PRO A 242 17.01 -9.75 0.49
C PRO A 242 17.59 -10.40 -0.77
N LYS A 243 18.80 -10.92 -0.71
CA LYS A 243 19.35 -11.69 -1.84
C LYS A 243 18.38 -12.81 -2.21
N CYS A 244 17.96 -12.86 -3.48
CA CYS A 244 17.03 -13.86 -4.00
C CYS A 244 17.60 -14.53 -5.26
N GLN A 245 18.78 -15.12 -5.12
CA GLN A 245 19.42 -15.85 -6.22
C GLN A 245 18.66 -17.15 -6.48
N GLY A 246 18.14 -17.28 -7.70
CA GLY A 246 17.46 -18.47 -8.15
C GLY A 246 18.41 -19.64 -8.40
N ASP A 247 17.85 -20.85 -8.43
CA ASP A 247 18.58 -22.07 -8.75
C ASP A 247 18.78 -22.14 -10.28
N THR A 248 20.02 -22.24 -10.73
CA THR A 248 20.38 -22.33 -12.15
C THR A 248 20.56 -23.77 -12.61
N ALA A 249 20.62 -24.73 -11.69
CA ALA A 249 20.78 -26.14 -12.03
C ALA A 249 19.46 -26.80 -12.45
N ASN A 250 18.33 -26.19 -12.08
CA ASN A 250 17.00 -26.71 -12.38
C ASN A 250 16.28 -25.83 -13.42
N PRO A 251 15.99 -26.33 -14.63
CA PRO A 251 15.38 -25.54 -15.70
C PRO A 251 13.97 -25.05 -15.40
N LEU A 252 13.30 -25.63 -14.39
CA LEU A 252 11.96 -25.26 -13.94
C LEU A 252 11.98 -24.30 -12.74
N ALA A 253 13.16 -23.90 -12.28
CA ALA A 253 13.31 -23.00 -11.15
C ALA A 253 12.96 -21.56 -11.51
N LEU A 254 12.18 -20.96 -10.62
CA LEU A 254 11.82 -19.56 -10.57
C LEU A 254 12.28 -18.98 -9.24
N ALA A 255 12.64 -17.70 -9.25
CA ALA A 255 12.78 -16.89 -8.05
C ALA A 255 11.87 -15.67 -8.18
N ALA A 256 11.23 -15.26 -7.08
CA ALA A 256 10.38 -14.07 -7.08
C ALA A 256 10.48 -13.34 -5.75
N TYR A 257 10.42 -12.01 -5.81
CA TYR A 257 10.15 -11.19 -4.63
C TYR A 257 8.65 -11.15 -4.37
N THR A 258 8.28 -11.18 -3.09
CA THR A 258 6.90 -11.00 -2.63
C THR A 258 6.89 -10.07 -1.43
N THR A 259 5.86 -9.24 -1.31
CA THR A 259 5.59 -8.39 -0.15
C THR A 259 4.08 -8.21 -0.01
N GLY A 260 3.62 -7.59 1.07
CA GLY A 260 2.19 -7.46 1.30
C GLY A 260 1.86 -6.84 2.65
N TYR A 261 0.60 -6.93 3.02
CA TYR A 261 0.12 -6.60 4.36
C TYR A 261 -0.62 -7.79 4.96
N SER A 262 -0.50 -7.94 6.27
CA SER A 262 -1.41 -8.77 7.06
C SER A 262 -1.97 -7.93 8.20
N ASN A 263 -3.28 -7.98 8.38
CA ASN A 263 -3.90 -7.33 9.52
C ASN A 263 -3.88 -8.22 10.77
N VAL A 264 -4.11 -7.60 11.92
CA VAL A 264 -4.46 -8.29 13.15
C VAL A 264 -5.80 -7.71 13.58
N THR A 265 -6.88 -8.45 13.33
CA THR A 265 -8.25 -7.95 13.46
C THR A 265 -8.57 -7.48 14.88
N LYS A 266 -8.11 -8.22 15.90
CA LYS A 266 -8.24 -7.81 17.32
C LYS A 266 -7.58 -6.46 17.64
N MET A 267 -6.55 -6.09 16.90
CA MET A 267 -5.74 -4.91 17.14
C MET A 267 -6.17 -3.72 16.26
N GLY A 268 -7.10 -3.93 15.32
CA GLY A 268 -7.56 -2.90 14.39
C GLY A 268 -6.45 -2.31 13.51
N GLY A 269 -5.36 -3.07 13.29
CA GLY A 269 -4.17 -2.59 12.58
C GLY A 269 -3.62 -3.61 11.61
N ALA A 270 -2.71 -3.17 10.74
CA ALA A 270 -2.01 -4.03 9.79
C ALA A 270 -0.52 -3.78 9.80
N SER A 271 0.23 -4.86 9.57
CA SER A 271 1.68 -4.83 9.47
C SER A 271 2.12 -5.19 8.05
N LEU A 272 3.19 -4.53 7.61
CA LEU A 272 3.85 -4.83 6.35
C LEU A 272 4.56 -6.17 6.47
N ILE A 273 4.27 -7.08 5.54
CA ILE A 273 5.10 -8.24 5.29
C ILE A 273 6.32 -7.74 4.50
N PRO A 274 7.54 -7.80 5.04
CA PRO A 274 8.72 -7.28 4.36
C PRO A 274 8.92 -7.98 3.02
N VAL A 275 9.64 -7.35 2.09
CA VAL A 275 10.01 -8.03 0.83
C VAL A 275 10.78 -9.29 1.16
N PHE A 276 10.29 -10.45 0.72
CA PHE A 276 10.90 -11.75 0.94
C PHE A 276 11.13 -12.48 -0.38
N CYS A 277 12.10 -13.40 -0.37
CA CYS A 277 12.39 -14.26 -1.52
C CYS A 277 11.55 -15.54 -1.44
N ALA A 278 10.87 -15.85 -2.53
CA ALA A 278 10.22 -17.13 -2.78
C ALA A 278 10.92 -17.81 -3.96
N LYS A 279 11.45 -19.02 -3.73
CA LYS A 279 12.00 -19.90 -4.76
C LYS A 279 10.95 -20.93 -5.11
N VAL A 280 10.61 -21.06 -6.38
CA VAL A 280 9.58 -21.98 -6.85
C VAL A 280 10.20 -22.93 -7.86
N VAL A 281 9.90 -24.21 -7.73
CA VAL A 281 10.16 -25.19 -8.79
C VAL A 281 8.82 -25.53 -9.41
N GLN A 282 8.68 -25.22 -10.70
CA GLN A 282 7.49 -25.52 -11.45
C GLN A 282 7.33 -27.03 -11.64
N GLY A 283 6.11 -27.54 -11.50
CA GLY A 283 5.79 -28.90 -11.92
C GLY A 283 5.41 -28.99 -13.40
N PRO A 284 5.29 -30.22 -13.93
CA PRO A 284 4.76 -30.43 -15.26
C PRO A 284 3.30 -30.01 -15.34
N ASN A 285 2.90 -29.46 -16.50
CA ASN A 285 1.49 -29.24 -16.80
C ASN A 285 0.81 -30.59 -17.03
N GLN A 286 -0.24 -30.84 -16.26
CA GLN A 286 -1.12 -31.99 -16.41
C GLN A 286 -2.38 -31.56 -17.16
N LEU A 287 -2.77 -32.34 -18.16
CA LEU A 287 -3.98 -32.08 -18.91
C LEU A 287 -5.20 -32.51 -18.09
N LYS A 288 -6.01 -31.55 -17.66
CA LYS A 288 -7.29 -31.82 -16.97
C LYS A 288 -8.40 -32.10 -17.96
N ARG A 289 -8.47 -31.30 -19.03
CA ARG A 289 -9.42 -31.49 -20.13
C ARG A 289 -8.87 -30.90 -21.42
N ILE A 290 -9.08 -31.62 -22.52
CA ILE A 290 -8.92 -31.10 -23.87
C ILE A 290 -10.16 -31.46 -24.71
N GLU A 291 -10.74 -30.47 -25.38
CA GLU A 291 -11.83 -30.71 -26.33
C GLU A 291 -11.53 -29.99 -27.64
N VAL A 292 -11.49 -30.76 -28.73
CA VAL A 292 -11.24 -30.24 -30.07
C VAL A 292 -12.37 -30.70 -30.98
N ARG A 293 -13.26 -29.77 -31.36
CA ARG A 293 -14.36 -29.97 -32.31
C ARG A 293 -14.51 -28.72 -33.19
N PRO A 294 -15.18 -28.79 -34.35
CA PRO A 294 -15.38 -27.60 -35.19
C PRO A 294 -16.03 -26.45 -34.39
N GLY A 295 -15.31 -25.33 -34.27
CA GLY A 295 -15.75 -24.16 -33.50
C GLY A 295 -15.50 -24.22 -31.98
N VAL A 296 -14.93 -25.31 -31.45
CA VAL A 296 -14.65 -25.49 -30.01
C VAL A 296 -13.21 -25.96 -29.80
N PHE A 297 -12.43 -25.19 -29.03
CA PHE A 297 -11.11 -25.59 -28.54
C PHE A 297 -11.03 -25.32 -27.05
N GLU A 298 -11.16 -26.35 -26.21
CA GLU A 298 -11.00 -26.27 -24.74
C GLU A 298 -9.64 -26.82 -24.31
N LEU A 299 -8.87 -26.04 -23.55
CA LEU A 299 -7.62 -26.46 -22.93
C LEU A 299 -7.61 -26.08 -21.45
N HIS A 300 -7.65 -27.10 -20.59
CA HIS A 300 -7.65 -26.98 -19.15
C HIS A 300 -6.45 -27.73 -18.56
N LEU A 301 -5.59 -27.01 -17.85
CA LEU A 301 -4.33 -27.50 -17.30
C LEU A 301 -4.34 -27.42 -15.77
N LEU A 302 -3.72 -28.41 -15.14
CA LEU A 302 -3.32 -28.37 -13.74
C LEU A 302 -1.80 -28.32 -13.65
N GLN A 303 -1.26 -27.52 -12.75
CA GLN A 303 0.18 -27.47 -12.51
C GLN A 303 0.46 -27.45 -11.01
N ASN A 304 1.13 -28.50 -10.53
CA ASN A 304 1.54 -28.64 -9.12
C ASN A 304 3.00 -28.26 -8.98
N SER A 305 3.27 -27.12 -8.34
CA SER A 305 4.60 -26.57 -8.13
C SER A 305 4.94 -26.54 -6.64
N VAL A 306 6.24 -26.46 -6.33
CA VAL A 306 6.73 -26.43 -4.94
C VAL A 306 7.44 -25.10 -4.70
N GLY A 307 7.03 -24.39 -3.66
CA GLY A 307 7.64 -23.15 -3.21
C GLY A 307 8.52 -23.33 -1.97
N ARG A 308 9.50 -22.47 -1.80
CA ARG A 308 10.33 -22.37 -0.59
C ARG A 308 10.62 -20.90 -0.30
N LEU A 309 10.42 -20.49 0.94
CA LEU A 309 10.98 -19.23 1.41
C LEU A 309 12.49 -19.39 1.55
N ASP A 310 13.24 -18.33 1.27
CA ASP A 310 14.69 -18.30 1.51
C ASP A 310 15.11 -16.95 2.07
N TYR A 311 15.67 -16.98 3.28
CA TYR A 311 16.38 -15.86 3.84
C TYR A 311 17.64 -16.37 4.52
N ARG A 312 18.79 -16.04 3.92
CA ARG A 312 20.11 -16.47 4.41
C ARG A 312 20.21 -18.01 4.58
N GLY A 313 19.62 -18.77 3.65
CA GLY A 313 19.66 -20.23 3.65
C GLY A 313 18.63 -20.89 4.59
N ARG A 314 17.74 -20.11 5.22
CA ARG A 314 16.67 -20.61 6.08
C ARG A 314 15.32 -20.46 5.40
N ALA A 315 14.43 -21.42 5.65
CA ALA A 315 13.06 -21.43 5.14
C ALA A 315 12.17 -20.44 5.92
N GLN A 316 12.45 -19.16 5.78
CA GLN A 316 11.76 -18.10 6.51
C GLN A 316 11.76 -16.78 5.72
N THR A 317 10.91 -15.85 6.14
CA THR A 317 10.99 -14.45 5.68
C THR A 317 12.17 -13.72 6.35
N PRO A 318 12.61 -12.58 5.80
CA PRO A 318 13.38 -11.63 6.58
C PRO A 318 12.60 -11.18 7.83
N PRO A 319 13.30 -10.85 8.93
CA PRO A 319 12.69 -10.20 10.08
C PRO A 319 12.10 -8.84 9.67
N GLY A 320 10.83 -8.60 10.01
CA GLY A 320 10.10 -7.37 9.66
C GLY A 320 9.51 -6.68 10.89
N PRO A 321 9.43 -5.34 10.92
CA PRO A 321 8.81 -4.63 12.03
C PRO A 321 7.28 -4.77 12.02
N ALA A 322 6.72 -5.03 13.20
CA ALA A 322 5.30 -5.04 13.48
C ALA A 322 4.99 -3.93 14.48
N THR A 323 4.04 -3.05 14.15
CA THR A 323 3.66 -1.92 15.02
C THR A 323 2.15 -1.88 15.17
N PHE A 324 1.68 -1.88 16.41
CA PHE A 324 0.25 -1.85 16.72
C PHE A 324 -0.02 -0.97 17.95
N LEU A 325 -1.29 -0.62 18.15
CA LEU A 325 -1.80 -0.08 19.40
C LEU A 325 -2.47 -1.21 20.17
N THR A 326 -1.75 -1.84 21.10
CA THR A 326 -2.32 -2.89 21.96
C THR A 326 -3.44 -2.29 22.81
N PHE A 327 -4.59 -2.96 22.81
CA PHE A 327 -5.84 -2.48 23.42
C PHE A 327 -6.31 -1.10 22.92
N GLY A 328 -5.83 -0.65 21.75
CA GLY A 328 -6.23 0.62 21.13
C GLY A 328 -5.51 1.86 21.66
N PHE A 329 -4.62 1.75 22.65
CA PHE A 329 -3.93 2.92 23.22
C PHE A 329 -2.45 2.69 23.58
N MET A 330 -1.95 1.46 23.59
CA MET A 330 -0.57 1.15 23.99
C MET A 330 0.33 0.88 22.77
N PRO A 331 1.13 1.86 22.30
CA PRO A 331 2.14 1.65 21.27
C PRO A 331 3.00 0.42 21.57
N THR A 332 2.92 -0.58 20.69
CA THR A 332 3.69 -1.81 20.81
C THR A 332 4.40 -2.07 19.50
N THR A 333 5.71 -2.30 19.57
CA THR A 333 6.51 -2.74 18.44
C THR A 333 7.08 -4.11 18.70
N ALA A 334 7.32 -4.85 17.62
CA ALA A 334 7.94 -6.15 17.66
C ALA A 334 8.64 -6.45 16.33
N THR A 335 9.51 -7.43 16.31
CA THR A 335 10.06 -8.01 15.09
C THR A 335 9.38 -9.34 14.82
N MET A 336 8.78 -9.49 13.65
CA MET A 336 8.13 -10.72 13.22
C MET A 336 9.00 -11.49 12.23
N THR A 337 8.91 -12.82 12.26
CA THR A 337 9.45 -13.70 11.22
C THR A 337 8.47 -14.83 10.98
N LEU A 338 8.22 -15.16 9.71
CA LEU A 338 7.42 -16.32 9.32
C LEU A 338 8.37 -17.46 8.95
N GLU A 339 8.30 -18.57 9.69
CA GLU A 339 9.12 -19.76 9.48
C GLU A 339 8.28 -20.85 8.81
N ALA A 340 8.68 -21.28 7.61
CA ALA A 340 8.03 -22.37 6.92
C ALA A 340 8.44 -23.71 7.54
N LYS A 341 7.45 -24.53 7.92
CA LYS A 341 7.68 -25.88 8.46
C LYS A 341 7.99 -26.91 7.38
N GLU A 342 7.49 -26.66 6.18
CA GLU A 342 7.61 -27.51 5.01
C GLU A 342 7.61 -26.64 3.75
N PRO A 343 8.02 -27.19 2.58
CA PRO A 343 7.85 -26.52 1.31
C PRO A 343 6.39 -26.14 1.07
N LEU A 344 6.16 -25.00 0.44
CA LEU A 344 4.84 -24.52 0.07
C LEU A 344 4.32 -25.37 -1.09
N SER A 345 3.04 -25.75 -1.04
CA SER A 345 2.37 -26.38 -2.18
C SER A 345 1.70 -25.29 -3.00
N ILE A 346 1.94 -25.29 -4.32
CA ILE A 346 1.33 -24.33 -5.24
C ILE A 346 0.58 -25.11 -6.30
N GLU A 347 -0.73 -24.97 -6.31
CA GLU A 347 -1.61 -25.69 -7.24
C GLU A 347 -2.30 -24.67 -8.15
N SER A 348 -1.91 -24.66 -9.42
CA SER A 348 -2.51 -23.81 -10.43
C SER A 348 -3.50 -24.61 -11.28
N ASP A 349 -4.73 -24.13 -11.35
CA ASP A 349 -5.80 -24.61 -12.22
C ASP A 349 -6.05 -23.53 -13.29
N LEU A 350 -5.71 -23.84 -14.54
CA LEU A 350 -5.67 -22.87 -15.64
C LEU A 350 -6.59 -23.31 -16.77
N ASN A 351 -7.70 -22.62 -16.96
CA ASN A 351 -8.58 -22.79 -18.10
C ASN A 351 -8.29 -21.72 -19.16
N ASN A 352 -7.34 -22.04 -20.04
CA ASN A 352 -6.84 -21.08 -21.04
C ASN A 352 -7.91 -20.66 -22.05
N THR A 353 -8.82 -21.58 -22.39
CA THR A 353 -9.92 -21.31 -23.32
C THR A 353 -10.97 -20.40 -22.72
N ALA A 354 -11.42 -20.71 -21.50
CA ALA A 354 -12.43 -19.93 -20.83
C ALA A 354 -11.86 -18.65 -20.19
N GLY A 355 -10.56 -18.36 -20.39
CA GLY A 355 -9.97 -17.09 -19.99
C GLY A 355 -9.87 -16.93 -18.48
N HIS A 356 -9.79 -18.01 -17.70
CA HIS A 356 -9.71 -17.94 -16.25
C HIS A 356 -8.68 -18.92 -15.69
N GLY A 357 -8.18 -18.62 -14.50
CA GLY A 357 -7.35 -19.53 -13.74
C GLY A 357 -7.33 -19.16 -12.27
N GLU A 358 -7.07 -20.15 -11.43
CA GLU A 358 -6.90 -20.00 -10.00
C GLU A 358 -5.58 -20.63 -9.60
N THR A 359 -4.91 -20.07 -8.60
CA THR A 359 -3.74 -20.67 -8.00
C THR A 359 -3.86 -20.65 -6.50
N TYR A 360 -3.83 -21.81 -5.89
CA TYR A 360 -3.87 -22.01 -4.45
C TYR A 360 -2.46 -22.25 -3.93
N ILE A 361 -1.95 -21.31 -3.14
CA ILE A 361 -0.68 -21.44 -2.43
C ILE A 361 -0.98 -21.84 -0.98
N ARG A 362 -0.53 -23.01 -0.59
CA ARG A 362 -0.66 -23.55 0.77
C ARG A 362 0.68 -23.44 1.47
N ALA A 363 0.69 -22.76 2.61
CA ALA A 363 1.92 -22.48 3.33
C ALA A 363 1.75 -22.78 4.83
N SER A 364 2.57 -23.70 5.34
CA SER A 364 2.64 -24.00 6.77
C SER A 364 3.64 -23.07 7.46
N LEU A 365 3.18 -21.89 7.89
CA LEU A 365 4.03 -20.83 8.44
C LEU A 365 3.80 -20.64 9.95
N VAL A 366 4.85 -20.80 10.74
CA VAL A 366 4.85 -20.44 12.17
C VAL A 366 5.31 -19.00 12.33
N LEU A 367 4.52 -18.20 13.05
CA LEU A 367 4.85 -16.82 13.36
C LEU A 367 5.72 -16.77 14.62
N ARG A 368 6.93 -16.23 14.50
CA ARG A 368 7.83 -15.90 15.62
C ARG A 368 7.84 -14.41 15.87
N ILE A 369 7.89 -14.04 17.15
CA ILE A 369 8.00 -12.66 17.60
C ILE A 369 9.26 -12.49 18.46
N SER A 370 10.01 -11.42 18.22
CA SER A 370 11.16 -10.98 19.02
C SER A 370 11.14 -9.46 19.21
N ASP A 371 12.11 -8.94 19.98
CA ASP A 371 12.40 -7.51 20.10
C ASP A 371 11.18 -6.64 20.45
N VAL A 372 10.32 -7.17 21.32
CA VAL A 372 9.07 -6.53 21.71
C VAL A 372 9.36 -5.29 22.56
N ARG A 373 8.67 -4.19 22.28
CA ARG A 373 8.66 -2.99 23.11
C ARG A 373 7.23 -2.54 23.36
N VAL A 374 6.91 -2.24 24.61
CA VAL A 374 5.64 -1.66 25.04
C VAL A 374 5.90 -0.23 25.50
N ASN A 375 5.27 0.74 24.85
CA ASN A 375 5.52 2.17 25.07
C ASN A 375 7.02 2.52 25.03
N GLY A 376 7.76 1.90 24.10
CA GLY A 376 9.22 2.06 23.96
C GLY A 376 10.07 1.25 24.95
N THR A 377 9.46 0.67 26.00
CA THR A 377 10.17 -0.14 26.99
C THR A 377 10.32 -1.58 26.48
N PRO A 378 11.55 -2.15 26.42
CA PRO A 378 11.76 -3.54 26.02
C PRO A 378 11.02 -4.53 26.93
N LEU A 379 10.36 -5.51 26.32
CA LEU A 379 9.76 -6.66 26.98
C LEU A 379 10.48 -7.92 26.50
N ASP A 380 11.15 -8.62 27.40
CA ASP A 380 11.88 -9.84 27.06
C ASP A 380 10.92 -11.02 26.90
N VAL A 381 10.72 -11.43 25.66
CA VAL A 381 9.87 -12.56 25.29
C VAL A 381 10.65 -13.87 25.12
N GLY A 382 11.97 -13.84 25.33
CA GLY A 382 12.84 -14.99 25.11
C GLY A 382 12.97 -15.41 23.64
N PRO A 383 13.83 -16.41 23.35
CA PRO A 383 14.14 -16.81 21.97
C PRO A 383 13.04 -17.65 21.31
N ASN A 384 12.06 -18.13 22.09
CA ASN A 384 11.12 -19.16 21.67
C ASN A 384 9.69 -18.66 21.43
N CYS A 385 9.42 -17.36 21.59
CA CYS A 385 8.07 -16.80 21.47
C CYS A 385 7.52 -16.94 20.06
N ARG A 386 6.53 -17.83 19.90
CA ARG A 386 5.95 -18.18 18.59
C ARG A 386 4.53 -18.69 18.71
N THR A 387 3.83 -18.85 17.60
CA THR A 387 2.56 -19.57 17.55
C THR A 387 2.77 -21.07 17.82
N THR A 388 1.81 -21.69 18.51
CA THR A 388 1.78 -23.13 18.85
C THR A 388 1.84 -24.03 17.62
N GLY A 389 1.29 -23.56 16.50
CA GLY A 389 1.34 -24.21 15.20
C GLY A 389 1.33 -23.18 14.07
N PRO A 390 1.17 -23.64 12.82
CA PRO A 390 1.07 -22.79 11.65
C PRO A 390 -0.13 -21.86 11.70
N VAL A 391 0.03 -20.64 11.17
CA VAL A 391 -1.09 -19.79 10.79
C VAL A 391 -1.92 -20.52 9.74
N TYR A 392 -3.25 -20.53 9.89
CA TYR A 392 -4.09 -21.41 9.09
C TYR A 392 -5.36 -20.75 8.52
N SER A 393 -5.86 -21.32 7.42
CA SER A 393 -7.09 -20.90 6.73
C SER A 393 -8.01 -22.11 6.57
N THR A 394 -9.26 -21.86 6.20
CA THR A 394 -10.09 -22.91 5.60
C THR A 394 -9.54 -23.24 4.23
N ASP A 395 -9.31 -24.53 3.94
CA ASP A 395 -8.95 -24.98 2.59
C ASP A 395 -10.22 -25.15 1.74
N PRO A 396 -10.25 -24.66 0.48
CA PRO A 396 -11.33 -24.95 -0.46
C PRO A 396 -11.50 -26.45 -0.76
N ASP A 397 -10.43 -27.25 -0.63
CA ASP A 397 -10.50 -28.72 -0.65
C ASP A 397 -10.81 -29.23 0.78
N PRO A 398 -12.00 -29.80 1.01
CA PRO A 398 -12.37 -30.31 2.34
C PRO A 398 -11.42 -31.39 2.86
N ALA A 399 -10.79 -32.17 1.97
CA ALA A 399 -9.83 -33.21 2.36
C ALA A 399 -8.52 -32.64 2.92
N ARG A 400 -8.22 -31.37 2.61
CA ARG A 400 -7.03 -30.65 3.06
C ARG A 400 -7.32 -29.65 4.18
N ASN A 401 -8.55 -29.54 4.66
CA ASN A 401 -8.91 -28.58 5.71
C ASN A 401 -8.46 -29.03 7.13
N THR A 402 -7.15 -29.16 7.34
CA THR A 402 -6.51 -29.76 8.52
C THR A 402 -6.00 -28.73 9.55
N LYS A 403 -6.13 -27.43 9.27
CA LYS A 403 -5.67 -26.32 10.12
C LYS A 403 -4.15 -26.30 10.39
N ASP A 404 -3.35 -26.78 9.46
CA ASP A 404 -1.88 -26.80 9.53
C ASP A 404 -1.21 -25.90 8.47
N HIS A 405 -2.00 -25.16 7.69
CA HIS A 405 -1.49 -24.23 6.68
C HIS A 405 -2.48 -23.10 6.40
N MET A 406 -1.96 -21.98 5.93
CA MET A 406 -2.75 -20.90 5.35
C MET A 406 -2.90 -21.12 3.84
N VAL A 407 -3.98 -20.58 3.27
CA VAL A 407 -4.25 -20.60 1.83
C VAL A 407 -4.24 -19.17 1.30
N LEU A 408 -3.45 -18.93 0.25
CA LEU A 408 -3.52 -17.73 -0.58
C LEU A 408 -4.07 -18.11 -1.96
N LEU A 409 -5.01 -17.32 -2.46
CA LEU A 409 -5.60 -17.44 -3.78
C LEU A 409 -5.03 -16.35 -4.69
N GLY A 410 -4.52 -16.78 -5.83
CA GLY A 410 -4.25 -15.93 -6.98
C GLY A 410 -5.27 -16.20 -8.08
N GLU A 411 -6.04 -15.19 -8.47
CA GLU A 411 -6.96 -15.30 -9.60
C GLU A 411 -6.32 -14.76 -10.88
N LEU A 412 -6.57 -15.43 -11.99
CA LEU A 412 -6.20 -15.01 -13.33
C LEU A 412 -7.43 -14.87 -14.20
N LYS A 413 -7.60 -13.74 -14.88
CA LYS A 413 -8.74 -13.49 -15.79
C LYS A 413 -8.27 -12.83 -17.08
N LYS A 414 -8.85 -13.26 -18.20
CA LYS A 414 -8.65 -12.67 -19.52
C LYS A 414 -9.72 -11.61 -19.74
N GLY A 415 -9.29 -10.37 -19.94
CA GLY A 415 -10.17 -9.26 -20.27
C GLY A 415 -10.80 -9.40 -21.65
N ALA A 416 -11.84 -8.60 -21.91
CA ALA A 416 -12.46 -8.49 -23.24
C ALA A 416 -11.47 -7.95 -24.30
N ASP A 417 -10.44 -7.23 -23.86
CA ASP A 417 -9.28 -6.79 -24.64
C ASP A 417 -8.29 -7.93 -24.95
N THR A 418 -8.63 -9.17 -24.57
CA THR A 418 -7.80 -10.37 -24.64
C THR A 418 -6.55 -10.37 -23.76
N VAL A 419 -6.38 -9.36 -22.91
CA VAL A 419 -5.24 -9.22 -22.01
C VAL A 419 -5.49 -9.98 -20.71
N TRP A 420 -4.52 -10.79 -20.30
CA TRP A 420 -4.56 -11.51 -19.04
C TRP A 420 -4.17 -10.60 -17.86
N ARG A 421 -4.96 -10.64 -16.78
CA ARG A 421 -4.79 -9.83 -15.57
C ARG A 421 -4.94 -10.69 -14.33
N GLY A 422 -4.23 -10.33 -13.27
CA GLY A 422 -4.22 -11.08 -12.02
C GLY A 422 -2.95 -11.91 -11.85
N TYR A 423 -3.03 -12.99 -11.11
CA TYR A 423 -1.90 -13.80 -10.71
C TYR A 423 -1.68 -15.01 -11.60
N SER A 424 -0.45 -15.23 -12.01
CA SER A 424 0.00 -16.56 -12.41
C SER A 424 1.43 -16.79 -11.96
N LEU A 425 1.80 -18.04 -11.72
CA LEU A 425 3.15 -18.42 -11.30
C LEU A 425 4.25 -17.75 -12.15
N SER A 426 4.06 -17.68 -13.47
CA SER A 426 5.01 -17.13 -14.44
C SER A 426 5.02 -15.60 -14.57
N ARG A 427 4.02 -14.89 -14.05
CA ARG A 427 3.91 -13.41 -14.16
C ARG A 427 3.95 -12.70 -12.81
N GLY A 428 3.75 -13.42 -11.72
CA GLY A 428 3.43 -12.80 -10.43
C GLY A 428 2.03 -12.20 -10.44
N GLY A 429 1.77 -11.31 -9.49
CA GLY A 429 0.47 -10.65 -9.30
C GLY A 429 -0.06 -10.72 -7.86
N PRO A 430 -1.31 -10.28 -7.65
CA PRO A 430 -1.96 -10.24 -6.34
C PRO A 430 -2.29 -11.63 -5.82
N LEU A 431 -2.11 -11.82 -4.52
CA LEU A 431 -2.47 -13.03 -3.78
C LEU A 431 -3.26 -12.62 -2.55
N ASP A 432 -4.45 -13.19 -2.37
CA ASP A 432 -5.35 -12.85 -1.27
C ASP A 432 -5.60 -14.05 -0.37
N GLY A 433 -5.70 -13.84 0.94
CA GLY A 433 -6.03 -14.88 1.89
C GLY A 433 -6.69 -14.34 3.15
N SER A 434 -7.30 -15.25 3.90
CA SER A 434 -7.87 -14.99 5.23
C SER A 434 -7.39 -16.07 6.18
N VAL A 435 -6.79 -15.66 7.29
CA VAL A 435 -6.06 -16.54 8.20
C VAL A 435 -6.50 -16.38 9.65
N THR A 436 -6.32 -17.47 10.39
CA THR A 436 -6.42 -17.54 11.84
C THR A 436 -5.02 -17.64 12.41
N ILE A 437 -4.70 -16.74 13.35
CA ILE A 437 -3.45 -16.78 14.10
C ILE A 437 -3.67 -17.68 15.33
N PRO A 438 -2.93 -18.81 15.48
CA PRO A 438 -3.06 -19.70 16.63
C PRO A 438 -2.59 -19.05 17.93
N PRO A 439 -2.86 -19.67 19.10
CA PRO A 439 -2.27 -19.28 20.38
C PRO A 439 -0.75 -19.24 20.32
N PHE A 440 -0.15 -18.39 21.16
CA PHE A 440 1.29 -18.30 21.35
C PHE A 440 1.79 -19.27 22.41
N THR A 441 3.10 -19.58 22.36
CA THR A 441 3.81 -20.41 23.33
C THR A 441 5.28 -20.01 23.40
N GLY A 442 5.94 -20.34 24.52
CA GLY A 442 7.37 -20.11 24.71
C GLY A 442 7.75 -18.62 24.83
N CYS A 443 6.80 -17.78 25.23
CA CYS A 443 7.00 -16.35 25.42
C CYS A 443 7.32 -16.03 26.88
N GLY A 444 8.40 -15.29 27.11
CA GLY A 444 8.88 -14.87 28.43
C GLY A 444 10.15 -15.60 28.87
N VAL A 445 10.89 -14.99 29.79
CA VAL A 445 12.12 -15.54 30.38
C VAL A 445 12.02 -15.82 31.88
N GLY A 446 10.96 -15.33 32.53
CA GLY A 446 10.70 -15.54 33.97
C GLY A 446 9.26 -15.96 34.21
N GLU A 447 8.30 -15.13 33.77
CA GLU A 447 6.88 -15.45 33.74
C GLU A 447 6.43 -15.93 32.35
N ASP A 448 5.33 -16.67 32.29
CA ASP A 448 4.72 -17.09 31.01
C ASP A 448 3.90 -15.94 30.42
N LEU A 449 4.44 -15.32 29.37
CA LEU A 449 3.80 -14.24 28.62
C LEU A 449 2.93 -14.78 27.46
N SER A 450 2.87 -16.08 27.24
CA SER A 450 2.11 -16.68 26.14
C SER A 450 0.61 -16.31 26.16
N PRO A 451 -0.07 -16.26 27.33
CA PRO A 451 -1.46 -15.81 27.41
C PRO A 451 -1.65 -14.35 26.96
N LEU A 452 -0.68 -13.46 27.23
CA LEU A 452 -0.74 -12.06 26.84
C LEU A 452 -0.77 -11.92 25.30
N PHE A 453 0.19 -12.55 24.60
CA PHE A 453 0.23 -12.50 23.13
C PHE A 453 -0.97 -13.21 22.49
N THR A 454 -1.43 -14.31 23.10
CA THR A 454 -2.63 -15.02 22.66
C THR A 454 -3.88 -14.15 22.76
N ALA A 455 -4.02 -13.42 23.87
CA ALA A 455 -5.15 -12.52 24.07
C ALA A 455 -5.15 -11.38 23.05
N SER A 456 -3.99 -10.76 22.80
CA SER A 456 -3.85 -9.59 21.94
C SER A 456 -3.90 -9.91 20.44
N VAL A 457 -3.25 -10.99 19.98
CA VAL A 457 -2.97 -11.21 18.55
C VAL A 457 -3.77 -12.39 17.97
N SER A 458 -3.89 -13.49 18.71
CA SER A 458 -4.48 -14.73 18.17
C SER A 458 -5.98 -14.58 17.89
N GLY A 459 -6.46 -15.17 16.80
CA GLY A 459 -7.86 -15.12 16.42
C GLY A 459 -8.08 -15.25 14.91
N PRO A 460 -9.33 -15.43 14.47
CA PRO A 460 -9.69 -15.61 13.06
C PRO A 460 -9.80 -14.27 12.32
N ALA A 461 -10.15 -14.35 11.04
CA ALA A 461 -10.53 -13.23 10.19
C ALA A 461 -9.42 -12.18 9.98
N ASN A 462 -8.16 -12.62 9.95
CA ASN A 462 -7.07 -11.75 9.56
C ASN A 462 -6.85 -11.87 8.05
N THR A 463 -6.96 -10.78 7.31
CA THR A 463 -6.64 -10.72 5.88
C THR A 463 -5.13 -10.70 5.67
N VAL A 464 -4.69 -11.45 4.67
CA VAL A 464 -3.35 -11.39 4.10
C VAL A 464 -3.49 -10.98 2.64
N LYS A 465 -2.88 -9.87 2.25
CA LYS A 465 -2.77 -9.44 0.86
C LYS A 465 -1.33 -9.36 0.47
N GLN A 466 -0.94 -10.14 -0.52
CA GLN A 466 0.42 -10.18 -1.05
C GLN A 466 0.42 -9.78 -2.51
N ASN A 467 1.60 -9.38 -2.97
CA ASN A 467 1.88 -9.13 -4.37
C ASN A 467 3.23 -9.75 -4.68
N GLN A 468 3.22 -10.67 -5.64
CA GLN A 468 4.42 -11.31 -6.14
C GLN A 468 4.91 -10.53 -7.38
N GLY A 469 6.19 -10.20 -7.42
CA GLY A 469 6.82 -9.66 -8.62
C GLY A 469 6.88 -10.70 -9.74
N ALA A 470 7.08 -10.23 -10.97
CA ALA A 470 7.37 -11.13 -12.07
C ALA A 470 8.61 -11.98 -11.74
N PRO A 471 8.53 -13.32 -11.82
CA PRO A 471 9.62 -14.18 -11.42
C PRO A 471 10.79 -14.12 -12.41
N CYS A 472 12.00 -14.23 -11.91
CA CYS A 472 13.16 -14.62 -12.70
C CYS A 472 13.12 -16.13 -12.96
N ALA A 473 13.15 -16.54 -14.22
CA ALA A 473 13.31 -17.94 -14.61
C ALA A 473 14.79 -18.35 -14.56
N SER A 474 15.31 -18.50 -13.35
CA SER A 474 16.75 -18.70 -13.10
C SER A 474 17.33 -19.95 -13.73
N GLY A 475 16.48 -20.96 -13.97
CA GLY A 475 16.85 -22.21 -14.62
C GLY A 475 17.13 -22.11 -16.12
N ILE A 476 16.75 -21.01 -16.76
CA ILE A 476 16.93 -20.80 -18.20
C ILE A 476 18.18 -19.94 -18.40
N GLU A 477 19.08 -20.41 -19.27
CA GLU A 477 20.38 -19.78 -19.52
C GLU A 477 20.20 -18.40 -20.18
N ASP A 478 19.47 -18.37 -21.29
CA ASP A 478 18.99 -17.17 -21.95
C ASP A 478 17.63 -16.80 -21.35
N ASP A 479 17.54 -15.78 -20.50
CA ASP A 479 16.28 -15.28 -19.96
C ASP A 479 15.62 -14.32 -20.97
N PRO A 480 14.73 -14.80 -21.87
CA PRO A 480 14.20 -13.98 -22.96
C PRO A 480 13.32 -12.83 -22.45
N ALA A 481 12.79 -12.95 -21.23
CA ALA A 481 11.92 -11.95 -20.63
C ALA A 481 12.69 -10.83 -19.91
N GLN A 482 14.02 -10.99 -19.75
CA GLN A 482 14.89 -10.04 -19.03
C GLN A 482 14.38 -9.74 -17.61
N LEU A 483 13.83 -10.76 -16.95
CA LEU A 483 13.33 -10.71 -15.58
C LEU A 483 14.39 -11.11 -14.55
N CYS A 484 15.57 -11.53 -15.00
CA CYS A 484 16.73 -11.91 -14.22
C CYS A 484 17.86 -10.88 -14.33
N THR A 485 18.48 -10.55 -13.21
CA THR A 485 19.80 -9.91 -13.17
C THR A 485 20.90 -10.87 -13.64
N ALA A 486 22.11 -10.36 -13.86
CA ALA A 486 23.27 -11.17 -14.25
C ALA A 486 23.59 -12.30 -13.24
N ASP A 487 23.33 -12.07 -11.95
CA ASP A 487 23.49 -13.07 -10.89
C ASP A 487 22.20 -13.88 -10.62
N LYS A 488 21.26 -13.89 -11.57
CA LYS A 488 20.03 -14.68 -11.58
C LYS A 488 19.10 -14.37 -10.40
N GLN A 489 18.95 -13.08 -10.07
CA GLN A 489 17.94 -12.57 -9.14
C GLN A 489 16.77 -11.91 -9.90
N PRO A 490 15.55 -11.86 -9.33
CA PRO A 490 14.43 -11.15 -9.93
C PRO A 490 14.71 -9.65 -10.05
N THR A 491 14.44 -9.07 -11.21
CA THR A 491 14.52 -7.61 -11.41
C THR A 491 13.30 -6.88 -10.86
N THR A 492 12.17 -7.59 -10.72
CA THR A 492 10.89 -7.02 -10.28
C THR A 492 10.73 -7.13 -8.77
N ILE A 493 10.88 -6.01 -8.07
CA ILE A 493 10.52 -5.88 -6.65
C ILE A 493 9.07 -5.36 -6.58
N PRO A 494 8.10 -6.16 -6.09
CA PRO A 494 6.71 -5.74 -6.01
C PRO A 494 6.51 -4.66 -4.94
N THR A 495 5.48 -3.85 -5.12
CA THR A 495 4.94 -2.99 -4.07
C THR A 495 3.81 -3.71 -3.33
N PRO A 496 3.65 -3.48 -2.02
CA PRO A 496 2.60 -4.12 -1.24
C PRO A 496 1.23 -3.53 -1.61
N LEU A 497 0.25 -4.40 -1.79
CA LEU A 497 -1.13 -4.03 -2.11
C LEU A 497 -1.92 -3.79 -0.82
N ARG A 498 -2.52 -2.60 -0.67
CA ARG A 498 -3.38 -2.24 0.48
C ARG A 498 -4.83 -2.69 0.25
#